data_AF-A0A368BQ54-F1
#
_entry.id   AF-A0A368BQ54-F1
#
_cell.length_a   1.000
_cell.length_b   1.000
_cell.length_c   1.000
_cell.angle_alpha   90.00
_cell.angle_beta   90.00
_cell.angle_gamma   90.00
#
_symmetry.space_group_name_H-M   'P 1'
#
loop_
_entity.id
_entity.type
_entity.pdbx_description
1 polymer ?
#
loop_
_entity_poly.entity_id
_entity_poly.type
_entity_poly.pdbx_seq_one_letter_code
_entity_poly.pdbx_strand_id
1 'polypeptide(L)'
;MVKIWFGTRGIHRNGCNPVIAMSSGISLPKLLFVSVGILCLNTPRSGAEDRAGEDWWSLQPLLKVVPPDNDQEHVIDSFVARKLREHGLEISPMASPRVQMRRLYFDLVGMPPSVEEVRAFEVDPTDETYLRVVDDLLASPHYGERWARHWLDVARFGESDGFERNGPRNNLWPYRDWVIKALNEDMPYDQFARMQIAGDHLRPGFEGMSAVAFLTAGLHNTVIGSSEFMRRTARQDELEDITGTVGQTFLGLTVNCARCHDHKYDPISQREYYQLASTLRGVYRREQEVEDSTALAQKVAAGKRLDEISKRVGEIEKMGRERVLFRRAGSEEVTAPVLPQPLARWEFEGDLKDGLGGLHGKAMGDARVENGALVLDGSSGFVKTEPLAGDVTEKTLEAWVQLETLEQKGGGVIGLQSNDGATFDSIVFGERTARAWMAGSNRFERSEVHGGAPEQEAHKTAVHVAIVYQSDGTITRYRNGLPYDQSYRSKIQSYAHGQAHLVFGLRHGTKPGAGTLL
;
A
#
# COMPACT_ATOMS: atom_id res chain seq x y z
N MET A 1 31.39 9.59 -10.25
CA MET A 1 32.67 10.34 -10.32
C MET A 1 32.44 11.85 -10.19
N VAL A 2 33.22 12.52 -9.35
CA VAL A 2 33.18 13.96 -9.01
C VAL A 2 34.62 14.52 -8.94
N LYS A 3 34.87 15.78 -9.31
CA LYS A 3 36.20 16.43 -9.23
C LYS A 3 36.14 17.88 -8.71
N ILE A 4 37.14 18.27 -7.91
CA ILE A 4 37.34 19.64 -7.39
C ILE A 4 38.84 20.03 -7.38
N TRP A 5 39.16 21.33 -7.34
CA TRP A 5 40.47 21.87 -7.72
C TRP A 5 41.08 22.90 -6.71
N PHE A 6 40.83 22.82 -5.37
CA PHE A 6 40.89 23.99 -4.43
C PHE A 6 41.62 23.89 -3.06
N GLY A 7 42.05 25.04 -2.53
CA GLY A 7 42.66 25.27 -1.20
C GLY A 7 41.71 25.44 0.05
N THR A 8 42.13 25.15 1.30
CA THR A 8 41.49 24.03 2.04
C THR A 8 42.00 23.91 3.62
N ARG A 9 41.29 23.51 4.79
CA ARG A 9 41.76 22.84 6.15
C ARG A 9 41.01 22.86 7.60
N GLY A 10 40.39 21.78 8.14
CA GLY A 10 39.90 21.45 9.55
C GLY A 10 38.38 21.66 9.95
N ILE A 11 37.67 21.02 10.94
CA ILE A 11 37.52 19.60 11.50
C ILE A 11 36.19 19.41 12.39
N HIS A 12 36.03 18.51 13.42
CA HIS A 12 34.73 18.00 14.07
C HIS A 12 34.59 18.21 15.65
N ARG A 13 33.74 17.65 16.59
CA ARG A 13 32.86 16.42 16.80
C ARG A 13 31.92 16.42 18.11
N ASN A 14 30.85 15.55 18.20
CA ASN A 14 30.27 14.75 19.37
C ASN A 14 29.21 15.25 20.46
N GLY A 15 28.40 14.32 21.08
CA GLY A 15 27.44 14.51 22.27
C GLY A 15 26.59 13.25 22.75
N CYS A 16 26.00 13.16 24.00
CA CYS A 16 25.28 11.95 24.59
C CYS A 16 24.39 12.06 25.91
N ASN A 17 23.17 11.44 25.96
CA ASN A 17 22.46 10.50 26.95
C ASN A 17 22.43 10.57 28.53
N PRO A 18 21.64 9.75 29.35
CA PRO A 18 20.32 8.99 29.23
C PRO A 18 19.42 8.85 30.55
N VAL A 19 18.44 7.86 30.60
CA VAL A 19 17.89 7.06 31.78
C VAL A 19 16.65 7.59 32.62
N ILE A 20 15.71 6.81 33.29
CA ILE A 20 14.98 5.49 33.09
C ILE A 20 13.81 5.18 34.13
N ALA A 21 12.80 4.33 33.79
CA ALA A 21 11.88 3.46 34.64
C ALA A 21 10.81 4.08 35.63
N MET A 22 9.83 3.42 36.34
CA MET A 22 9.24 2.02 36.42
C MET A 22 7.86 1.89 37.20
N SER A 23 7.09 0.77 37.04
CA SER A 23 6.11 0.10 38.00
C SER A 23 4.69 0.69 38.34
N SER A 24 3.74 0.04 39.08
CA SER A 24 2.93 -1.23 38.84
C SER A 24 1.78 -1.55 39.89
N GLY A 25 0.60 -2.12 39.53
CA GLY A 25 -0.46 -2.74 40.43
C GLY A 25 -1.95 -2.33 40.14
N ILE A 26 -3.07 -2.85 40.70
CA ILE A 26 -3.53 -4.12 41.38
C ILE A 26 -5.13 -4.17 41.46
N SER A 27 -5.87 -5.22 41.93
CA SER A 27 -7.37 -5.33 41.81
C SER A 27 -8.18 -6.33 42.74
N LEU A 28 -9.53 -6.48 42.52
CA LEU A 28 -10.59 -7.44 43.05
C LEU A 28 -11.40 -7.09 44.35
N PRO A 29 -12.61 -7.68 44.68
CA PRO A 29 -13.46 -8.73 44.04
C PRO A 29 -14.99 -8.41 43.85
N LYS A 30 -15.88 -9.43 43.73
CA LYS A 30 -17.34 -9.38 43.37
C LYS A 30 -18.32 -9.80 44.51
N LEU A 31 -19.65 -9.65 44.30
CA LEU A 31 -20.72 -10.41 44.98
C LEU A 31 -21.87 -10.83 44.00
N LEU A 32 -22.80 -11.70 44.42
CA LEU A 32 -23.87 -12.31 43.61
C LEU A 32 -25.15 -12.59 44.44
N PHE A 33 -26.33 -12.68 43.82
CA PHE A 33 -27.60 -13.08 44.48
C PHE A 33 -28.54 -13.86 43.54
N VAL A 34 -29.40 -14.72 44.10
CA VAL A 34 -30.36 -15.59 43.40
C VAL A 34 -31.66 -15.70 44.20
N SER A 35 -32.81 -15.76 43.52
CA SER A 35 -34.11 -16.17 44.09
C SER A 35 -35.03 -16.81 43.04
N VAL A 36 -35.97 -17.65 43.48
CA VAL A 36 -36.86 -18.50 42.66
C VAL A 36 -38.31 -18.34 43.17
N GLY A 37 -39.33 -18.40 42.30
CA GLY A 37 -40.71 -18.23 42.77
C GLY A 37 -41.87 -18.44 41.79
N ILE A 38 -42.18 -19.70 41.48
CA ILE A 38 -43.53 -20.26 41.25
C ILE A 38 -44.33 -19.83 39.98
N LEU A 39 -45.12 -20.77 39.47
CA LEU A 39 -45.95 -20.69 38.26
C LEU A 39 -47.45 -20.68 38.63
N CYS A 40 -48.27 -19.86 37.95
CA CYS A 40 -49.74 -19.91 38.04
C CYS A 40 -50.36 -19.90 36.64
N LEU A 41 -51.16 -20.91 36.32
CA LEU A 41 -51.87 -21.05 35.03
C LEU A 41 -53.30 -20.53 35.13
N ASN A 42 -53.60 -19.43 34.45
CA ASN A 42 -54.85 -19.18 33.71
C ASN A 42 -54.88 -17.76 33.11
N THR A 43 -54.86 -17.67 31.78
CA THR A 43 -55.12 -16.43 31.01
C THR A 43 -56.02 -16.77 29.81
N PRO A 44 -56.86 -15.83 29.33
CA PRO A 44 -57.86 -16.12 28.31
C PRO A 44 -57.24 -16.33 26.92
N ARG A 45 -57.91 -17.15 26.09
CA ARG A 45 -57.52 -17.52 24.72
C ARG A 45 -57.68 -16.32 23.76
N SER A 46 -56.67 -15.46 23.67
CA SER A 46 -56.68 -14.27 22.81
C SER A 46 -55.74 -14.40 21.59
N GLY A 47 -56.30 -14.80 20.45
CA GLY A 47 -55.80 -14.39 19.12
C GLY A 47 -54.45 -14.92 18.62
N ALA A 48 -54.01 -16.10 19.04
CA ALA A 48 -52.73 -16.69 18.60
C ALA A 48 -52.87 -18.18 18.27
N GLU A 49 -53.53 -18.51 17.15
CA GLU A 49 -53.67 -19.90 16.65
C GLU A 49 -52.75 -20.21 15.44
N ASP A 50 -52.16 -19.20 14.79
CA ASP A 50 -51.15 -19.34 13.73
C ASP A 50 -49.78 -18.75 14.16
N ARG A 51 -49.27 -19.19 15.31
CA ARG A 51 -47.83 -19.10 15.62
C ARG A 51 -47.19 -20.45 15.34
N ALA A 52 -46.06 -20.44 14.67
CA ALA A 52 -45.21 -21.63 14.54
C ALA A 52 -44.66 -21.97 15.94
N GLY A 53 -44.83 -23.21 16.37
CA GLY A 53 -44.14 -23.75 17.55
C GLY A 53 -42.73 -24.23 17.21
N GLU A 54 -42.02 -24.76 18.20
CA GLU A 54 -40.74 -25.44 17.99
C GLU A 54 -40.87 -26.68 17.07
N ASP A 55 -42.09 -27.22 16.93
CA ASP A 55 -42.47 -28.32 16.04
C ASP A 55 -42.49 -27.94 14.55
N TRP A 56 -42.30 -26.67 14.20
CA TRP A 56 -42.28 -26.19 12.83
C TRP A 56 -41.15 -26.82 12.00
N TRP A 57 -41.48 -27.22 10.76
CA TRP A 57 -40.66 -28.13 9.95
C TRP A 57 -39.21 -27.66 9.72
N SER A 58 -38.95 -26.35 9.64
CA SER A 58 -37.61 -25.79 9.41
C SER A 58 -36.80 -25.59 10.69
N LEU A 59 -37.40 -25.82 11.87
CA LEU A 59 -36.75 -25.82 13.19
C LEU A 59 -36.45 -27.25 13.69
N GLN A 60 -37.04 -28.25 13.04
CA GLN A 60 -36.82 -29.66 13.35
C GLN A 60 -35.46 -30.16 12.83
N PRO A 61 -34.81 -31.14 13.52
CA PRO A 61 -33.56 -31.72 13.06
C PRO A 61 -33.66 -32.35 11.67
N LEU A 62 -32.64 -32.13 10.83
CA LEU A 62 -32.59 -32.69 9.47
C LEU A 62 -32.64 -34.22 9.49
N LEU A 63 -33.69 -34.78 8.88
CA LEU A 63 -33.87 -36.22 8.74
C LEU A 63 -33.05 -36.76 7.58
N LYS A 64 -32.50 -37.98 7.73
CA LYS A 64 -31.84 -38.68 6.63
C LYS A 64 -32.89 -39.22 5.65
N VAL A 65 -33.14 -38.47 4.58
CA VAL A 65 -34.06 -38.85 3.50
C VAL A 65 -33.41 -39.90 2.59
N VAL A 66 -34.17 -40.90 2.17
CA VAL A 66 -33.78 -41.85 1.12
C VAL A 66 -34.26 -41.29 -0.24
N PRO A 67 -33.40 -41.17 -1.26
CA PRO A 67 -33.80 -40.73 -2.59
C PRO A 67 -34.86 -41.67 -3.21
N PRO A 68 -35.78 -41.18 -4.05
CA PRO A 68 -36.73 -42.04 -4.71
C PRO A 68 -36.02 -42.88 -5.78
N ASP A 69 -36.11 -44.20 -5.69
CA ASP A 69 -35.56 -45.13 -6.68
C ASP A 69 -36.23 -44.92 -8.05
N ASN A 70 -35.47 -44.44 -9.04
CA ASN A 70 -35.90 -44.18 -10.41
C ASN A 70 -34.72 -43.95 -11.37
N ASP A 71 -35.05 -43.56 -12.59
CA ASP A 71 -34.20 -43.38 -13.77
C ASP A 71 -33.28 -42.15 -13.78
N GLN A 72 -33.27 -41.33 -12.73
CA GLN A 72 -32.44 -40.12 -12.66
C GLN A 72 -31.10 -40.39 -11.96
N GLU A 73 -30.00 -40.06 -12.66
CA GLU A 73 -28.62 -40.25 -12.17
C GLU A 73 -28.27 -39.37 -10.96
N HIS A 74 -28.73 -38.12 -10.95
CA HIS A 74 -28.44 -37.17 -9.89
C HIS A 74 -29.55 -37.11 -8.83
N VAL A 75 -29.12 -37.13 -7.56
CA VAL A 75 -29.99 -37.31 -6.38
C VAL A 75 -31.11 -36.27 -6.25
N ILE A 76 -30.85 -35.00 -6.60
CA ILE A 76 -31.85 -33.93 -6.55
C ILE A 76 -32.92 -34.17 -7.62
N ASP A 77 -32.50 -34.56 -8.82
CA ASP A 77 -33.38 -34.80 -9.95
C ASP A 77 -34.26 -36.04 -9.73
N SER A 78 -33.78 -37.06 -8.99
CA SER A 78 -34.62 -38.16 -8.52
C SER A 78 -35.83 -37.69 -7.68
N PHE A 79 -35.71 -36.60 -6.90
CA PHE A 79 -36.82 -35.98 -6.18
C PHE A 79 -37.70 -35.11 -7.10
N VAL A 80 -37.10 -34.31 -7.99
CA VAL A 80 -37.82 -33.44 -8.94
C VAL A 80 -38.65 -34.27 -9.91
N ALA A 81 -38.06 -35.29 -10.54
CA ALA A 81 -38.73 -36.18 -11.48
C ALA A 81 -39.91 -36.92 -10.85
N ARG A 82 -39.79 -37.36 -9.59
CA ARG A 82 -40.93 -37.90 -8.83
C ARG A 82 -42.06 -36.85 -8.72
N LYS A 83 -41.75 -35.62 -8.33
CA LYS A 83 -42.76 -34.57 -8.18
C LYS A 83 -43.36 -34.10 -9.52
N LEU A 84 -42.61 -34.12 -10.61
CA LEU A 84 -43.15 -33.86 -11.95
C LEU A 84 -44.13 -34.98 -12.36
N ARG A 85 -43.72 -36.26 -12.22
CA ARG A 85 -44.58 -37.42 -12.53
C ARG A 85 -45.86 -37.47 -11.68
N GLU A 86 -45.80 -37.09 -10.41
CA GLU A 86 -46.99 -36.94 -9.53
C GLU A 86 -48.02 -35.92 -10.07
N HIS A 87 -47.61 -34.97 -10.92
CA HIS A 87 -48.48 -33.96 -11.53
C HIS A 87 -48.70 -34.17 -13.05
N GLY A 88 -48.25 -35.30 -13.63
CA GLY A 88 -48.33 -35.56 -15.06
C GLY A 88 -47.42 -34.68 -15.92
N LEU A 89 -46.30 -34.23 -15.35
CA LEU A 89 -45.28 -33.40 -16.02
C LEU A 89 -44.00 -34.20 -16.26
N GLU A 90 -43.21 -33.74 -17.23
CA GLU A 90 -41.91 -34.30 -17.62
C GLU A 90 -40.78 -33.27 -17.39
N ILE A 91 -39.53 -33.75 -17.40
CA ILE A 91 -38.35 -32.87 -17.29
C ILE A 91 -38.20 -32.08 -18.60
N SER A 92 -37.87 -30.78 -18.50
CA SER A 92 -37.60 -29.95 -19.68
C SER A 92 -36.37 -30.47 -20.44
N PRO A 93 -36.38 -30.50 -21.79
CA PRO A 93 -35.22 -30.97 -22.56
C PRO A 93 -33.98 -30.12 -22.29
N MET A 94 -32.81 -30.77 -22.34
CA MET A 94 -31.52 -30.11 -22.13
C MET A 94 -31.33 -28.92 -23.09
N ALA A 95 -30.77 -27.83 -22.57
CA ALA A 95 -30.51 -26.64 -23.37
C ALA A 95 -29.44 -26.92 -24.44
N SER A 96 -29.48 -26.21 -25.58
CA SER A 96 -28.45 -26.37 -26.62
C SER A 96 -27.06 -25.92 -26.11
N PRO A 97 -25.94 -26.47 -26.65
CA PRO A 97 -24.60 -26.23 -26.11
C PRO A 97 -24.24 -24.74 -25.95
N ARG A 98 -24.63 -23.91 -26.92
CA ARG A 98 -24.50 -22.44 -26.88
C ARG A 98 -25.23 -21.78 -25.72
N VAL A 99 -26.41 -22.31 -25.34
CA VAL A 99 -27.20 -21.79 -24.21
C VAL A 99 -26.63 -22.28 -22.88
N GLN A 100 -26.10 -23.51 -22.82
CA GLN A 100 -25.36 -24.03 -21.66
C GLN A 100 -24.15 -23.15 -21.34
N MET A 101 -23.24 -22.95 -22.30
CA MET A 101 -22.06 -22.08 -22.15
C MET A 101 -22.44 -20.66 -21.73
N ARG A 102 -23.48 -20.09 -22.35
CA ARG A 102 -23.95 -18.75 -21.98
C ARG A 102 -24.44 -18.69 -20.52
N ARG A 103 -25.15 -19.71 -20.03
CA ARG A 103 -25.59 -19.77 -18.62
C ARG A 103 -24.40 -19.88 -17.69
N LEU A 104 -23.55 -20.90 -17.86
CA LEU A 104 -22.35 -21.12 -17.03
C LEU A 104 -21.54 -19.85 -16.80
N TYR A 105 -21.19 -19.13 -17.88
CA TYR A 105 -20.37 -17.92 -17.79
C TYR A 105 -21.10 -16.76 -17.08
N PHE A 106 -22.39 -16.52 -17.35
CA PHE A 106 -23.14 -15.45 -16.66
C PHE A 106 -23.49 -15.79 -15.19
N ASP A 107 -23.67 -17.06 -14.87
CA ASP A 107 -24.05 -17.50 -13.53
C ASP A 107 -22.81 -17.60 -12.63
N LEU A 108 -21.72 -18.23 -13.09
CA LEU A 108 -20.48 -18.42 -12.34
C LEU A 108 -19.59 -17.18 -12.29
N VAL A 109 -19.31 -16.51 -13.43
CA VAL A 109 -18.35 -15.38 -13.51
C VAL A 109 -18.97 -14.04 -13.94
N GLY A 110 -20.29 -13.99 -14.19
CA GLY A 110 -21.02 -12.74 -14.48
C GLY A 110 -20.81 -12.13 -15.87
N MET A 111 -19.97 -12.74 -16.70
CA MET A 111 -19.54 -12.24 -18.02
C MET A 111 -20.03 -13.17 -19.14
N PRO A 112 -20.06 -12.74 -20.42
CA PRO A 112 -20.29 -13.64 -21.54
C PRO A 112 -19.03 -14.46 -21.88
N PRO A 113 -19.17 -15.66 -22.47
CA PRO A 113 -18.05 -16.37 -23.09
C PRO A 113 -17.63 -15.71 -24.41
N SER A 114 -16.40 -15.95 -24.85
CA SER A 114 -15.93 -15.61 -26.19
C SER A 114 -16.63 -16.42 -27.29
N VAL A 115 -16.46 -15.99 -28.54
CA VAL A 115 -17.00 -16.72 -29.70
C VAL A 115 -16.25 -18.05 -29.89
N GLU A 116 -14.99 -18.08 -29.50
CA GLU A 116 -14.05 -19.19 -29.64
C GLU A 116 -14.35 -20.31 -28.64
N GLU A 117 -14.58 -19.97 -27.37
CA GLU A 117 -15.01 -20.93 -26.33
C GLU A 117 -16.37 -21.56 -26.67
N VAL A 118 -17.35 -20.75 -27.12
CA VAL A 118 -18.66 -21.26 -27.55
C VAL A 118 -18.53 -22.21 -28.74
N ARG A 119 -17.67 -21.89 -29.73
CA ARG A 119 -17.43 -22.77 -30.89
C ARG A 119 -16.72 -24.06 -30.50
N ALA A 120 -15.77 -24.02 -29.55
CA ALA A 120 -15.11 -25.22 -29.07
C ALA A 120 -16.11 -26.18 -28.40
N PHE A 121 -16.98 -25.65 -27.52
CA PHE A 121 -18.01 -26.45 -26.87
C PHE A 121 -19.11 -26.93 -27.83
N GLU A 122 -19.44 -26.18 -28.88
CA GLU A 122 -20.38 -26.64 -29.92
C GLU A 122 -19.85 -27.80 -30.77
N VAL A 123 -18.53 -28.03 -30.80
CA VAL A 123 -17.89 -29.15 -31.52
C VAL A 123 -17.77 -30.41 -30.64
N ASP A 124 -17.57 -30.24 -29.34
CA ASP A 124 -17.52 -31.33 -28.34
C ASP A 124 -18.41 -31.03 -27.12
N PRO A 125 -19.75 -31.15 -27.25
CA PRO A 125 -20.68 -30.89 -26.16
C PRO A 125 -20.89 -32.14 -25.28
N THR A 126 -19.80 -32.78 -24.87
CA THR A 126 -19.82 -33.95 -23.97
C THR A 126 -19.81 -33.53 -22.50
N ASP A 127 -20.33 -34.39 -21.61
CA ASP A 127 -20.43 -34.09 -20.18
C ASP A 127 -19.05 -33.89 -19.52
N GLU A 128 -18.01 -34.61 -19.97
CA GLU A 128 -16.61 -34.41 -19.55
C GLU A 128 -16.10 -33.00 -19.93
N THR A 129 -16.37 -32.56 -21.16
CA THR A 129 -16.00 -31.22 -21.63
C THR A 129 -16.86 -30.13 -20.98
N TYR A 130 -18.12 -30.40 -20.61
CA TYR A 130 -18.95 -29.49 -19.81
C TYR A 130 -18.39 -29.32 -18.39
N LEU A 131 -18.10 -30.43 -17.69
CA LEU A 131 -17.55 -30.40 -16.34
C LEU A 131 -16.19 -29.69 -16.29
N ARG A 132 -15.31 -29.91 -17.27
CA ARG A 132 -14.05 -29.17 -17.38
C ARG A 132 -14.27 -27.65 -17.48
N VAL A 133 -15.26 -27.19 -18.25
CA VAL A 133 -15.61 -25.76 -18.30
C VAL A 133 -16.19 -25.25 -16.99
N VAL A 134 -16.93 -26.07 -16.23
CA VAL A 134 -17.39 -25.72 -14.87
C VAL A 134 -16.18 -25.55 -13.94
N ASP A 135 -15.23 -26.49 -13.93
CA ASP A 135 -14.03 -26.42 -13.10
C ASP A 135 -13.15 -25.22 -13.46
N ASP A 136 -12.91 -24.96 -14.75
CA ASP A 136 -12.16 -23.80 -15.26
C ASP A 136 -12.83 -22.46 -14.83
N LEU A 137 -14.16 -22.40 -14.78
CA LEU A 137 -14.92 -21.22 -14.35
C LEU A 137 -14.94 -21.05 -12.83
N LEU A 138 -15.00 -22.13 -12.06
CA LEU A 138 -14.93 -22.09 -10.58
C LEU A 138 -13.51 -21.71 -10.10
N ALA A 139 -12.47 -22.14 -10.81
CA ALA A 139 -11.08 -21.77 -10.55
C ALA A 139 -10.73 -20.34 -11.02
N SER A 140 -11.63 -19.65 -11.73
CA SER A 140 -11.43 -18.28 -12.20
C SER A 140 -11.58 -17.27 -11.06
N PRO A 141 -10.67 -16.27 -10.90
CA PRO A 141 -10.81 -15.27 -9.84
C PRO A 141 -12.10 -14.45 -9.93
N HIS A 142 -12.70 -14.40 -11.12
CA HIS A 142 -13.99 -13.75 -11.38
C HIS A 142 -15.19 -14.49 -10.75
N TYR A 143 -15.04 -15.76 -10.34
CA TYR A 143 -16.07 -16.48 -9.59
C TYR A 143 -16.34 -15.80 -8.24
N GLY A 144 -15.30 -15.58 -7.44
CA GLY A 144 -15.38 -14.86 -6.18
C GLY A 144 -15.86 -13.43 -6.34
N GLU A 145 -15.45 -12.70 -7.40
CA GLU A 145 -15.98 -11.35 -7.70
C GLU A 145 -17.49 -11.38 -7.97
N ARG A 146 -17.95 -12.33 -8.78
CA ARG A 146 -19.36 -12.53 -9.13
C ARG A 146 -20.19 -12.90 -7.91
N TRP A 147 -19.77 -13.89 -7.13
CA TRP A 147 -20.51 -14.42 -5.99
C TRP A 147 -20.42 -13.53 -4.75
N ALA A 148 -19.29 -12.85 -4.51
CA ALA A 148 -19.16 -11.88 -3.43
C ALA A 148 -20.21 -10.78 -3.55
N ARG A 149 -20.54 -10.33 -4.77
CA ARG A 149 -21.59 -9.33 -5.00
C ARG A 149 -22.93 -9.74 -4.35
N HIS A 150 -23.32 -11.02 -4.47
CA HIS A 150 -24.54 -11.54 -3.86
C HIS A 150 -24.44 -11.62 -2.32
N TRP A 151 -23.26 -11.95 -1.77
CA TRP A 151 -23.04 -11.94 -0.33
C TRP A 151 -22.99 -10.52 0.26
N LEU A 152 -22.43 -9.57 -0.48
CA LEU A 152 -22.29 -8.16 -0.07
C LEU A 152 -23.65 -7.44 -0.06
N ASP A 153 -24.57 -7.81 -0.97
CA ASP A 153 -25.98 -7.42 -0.89
C ASP A 153 -26.61 -7.88 0.45
N VAL A 154 -26.36 -9.12 0.89
CA VAL A 154 -26.85 -9.69 2.17
C VAL A 154 -26.18 -9.05 3.40
N ALA A 155 -24.87 -8.80 3.33
CA ALA A 155 -24.11 -8.08 4.36
C ALA A 155 -24.42 -6.58 4.42
N ARG A 156 -25.29 -6.08 3.50
CA ARG A 156 -25.69 -4.67 3.39
C ARG A 156 -24.50 -3.72 3.18
N PHE A 157 -23.48 -4.21 2.48
CA PHE A 157 -22.22 -3.51 2.27
C PHE A 157 -22.40 -2.23 1.44
N GLY A 158 -21.77 -1.15 1.89
CA GLY A 158 -21.61 0.06 1.10
C GLY A 158 -20.38 0.85 1.52
N GLU A 159 -19.64 1.36 0.55
CA GLU A 159 -18.48 2.24 0.76
C GLU A 159 -18.90 3.69 1.13
N SER A 160 -20.06 3.82 1.78
CA SER A 160 -20.61 5.07 2.31
C SER A 160 -21.53 4.82 3.51
N ASP A 161 -21.85 5.84 4.30
CA ASP A 161 -22.61 5.70 5.55
C ASP A 161 -24.03 5.14 5.38
N GLY A 162 -24.66 5.39 4.24
CA GLY A 162 -26.01 4.95 3.88
C GLY A 162 -27.15 5.71 4.58
N PHE A 163 -26.84 6.69 5.44
CA PHE A 163 -27.79 7.37 6.33
C PHE A 163 -27.98 8.86 5.98
N GLU A 164 -28.76 9.61 6.77
CA GLU A 164 -29.09 11.03 6.60
C GLU A 164 -27.92 11.93 6.17
N ARG A 165 -26.73 11.68 6.73
CA ARG A 165 -25.46 12.18 6.20
C ARG A 165 -24.73 11.00 5.60
N ASN A 166 -24.48 11.06 4.30
CA ASN A 166 -23.80 9.99 3.57
C ASN A 166 -22.34 10.35 3.28
N GLY A 167 -21.44 10.09 4.23
CA GLY A 167 -19.98 10.20 4.00
C GLY A 167 -19.41 8.94 3.32
N PRO A 168 -18.27 9.04 2.61
CA PRO A 168 -17.59 7.88 2.05
C PRO A 168 -16.80 7.10 3.12
N ARG A 169 -16.81 5.77 3.03
CA ARG A 169 -16.09 4.85 3.94
C ARG A 169 -14.85 4.26 3.28
N ASN A 170 -13.77 5.04 3.24
CA ASN A 170 -12.52 4.71 2.54
C ASN A 170 -11.75 3.49 3.09
N ASN A 171 -12.26 2.83 4.14
CA ASN A 171 -11.61 1.76 4.89
C ASN A 171 -12.45 0.46 4.98
N LEU A 172 -13.63 0.39 4.34
CA LEU A 172 -14.48 -0.83 4.38
C LEU A 172 -14.14 -1.84 3.27
N TRP A 173 -13.40 -1.41 2.23
CA TRP A 173 -12.99 -2.25 1.10
C TRP A 173 -12.26 -3.57 1.48
N PRO A 174 -11.50 -3.71 2.58
CA PRO A 174 -10.89 -4.99 2.95
C PRO A 174 -11.91 -6.09 3.23
N TYR A 175 -13.13 -5.75 3.67
CA TYR A 175 -14.20 -6.74 3.84
C TYR A 175 -14.69 -7.31 2.50
N ARG A 176 -14.90 -6.44 1.50
CA ARG A 176 -15.24 -6.86 0.13
C ARG A 176 -14.18 -7.82 -0.41
N ASP A 177 -12.91 -7.43 -0.30
CA ASP A 177 -11.80 -8.19 -0.86
C ASP A 177 -11.56 -9.50 -0.08
N TRP A 178 -11.84 -9.51 1.24
CA TRP A 178 -11.88 -10.73 2.05
C TRP A 178 -13.01 -11.69 1.64
N VAL A 179 -14.22 -11.19 1.36
CA VAL A 179 -15.33 -12.03 0.86
C VAL A 179 -15.00 -12.64 -0.51
N ILE A 180 -14.46 -11.83 -1.44
CA ILE A 180 -13.99 -12.31 -2.75
C ILE A 180 -12.93 -13.41 -2.59
N LYS A 181 -11.94 -13.17 -1.72
CA LYS A 181 -10.87 -14.14 -1.40
C LYS A 181 -11.42 -15.42 -0.80
N ALA A 182 -12.32 -15.34 0.19
CA ALA A 182 -12.86 -16.51 0.89
C ALA A 182 -13.69 -17.41 -0.05
N LEU A 183 -14.37 -16.84 -1.05
CA LEU A 183 -15.09 -17.60 -2.07
C LEU A 183 -14.13 -18.25 -3.09
N ASN A 184 -13.10 -17.53 -3.54
CA ASN A 184 -12.07 -18.07 -4.44
C ASN A 184 -11.13 -19.11 -3.78
N GLU A 185 -11.06 -19.15 -2.44
CA GLU A 185 -10.32 -20.14 -1.67
C GLU A 185 -11.18 -21.35 -1.22
N ASP A 186 -12.43 -21.45 -1.69
CA ASP A 186 -13.43 -22.45 -1.26
C ASP A 186 -13.52 -22.60 0.27
N MET A 187 -13.62 -21.46 0.97
CA MET A 187 -13.64 -21.46 2.43
C MET A 187 -14.90 -22.16 2.95
N PRO A 188 -14.77 -23.22 3.79
CA PRO A 188 -15.91 -23.93 4.35
C PRO A 188 -16.91 -22.97 5.01
N TYR A 189 -18.20 -23.12 4.70
CA TYR A 189 -19.24 -22.16 5.10
C TYR A 189 -19.30 -21.91 6.62
N ASP A 190 -19.03 -22.93 7.45
CA ASP A 190 -19.00 -22.77 8.91
C ASP A 190 -17.80 -21.92 9.39
N GLN A 191 -16.65 -21.99 8.71
CA GLN A 191 -15.52 -21.10 8.92
C GLN A 191 -15.84 -19.69 8.42
N PHE A 192 -16.40 -19.55 7.21
CA PHE A 192 -16.78 -18.27 6.60
C PHE A 192 -17.80 -17.50 7.45
N ALA A 193 -18.80 -18.18 8.01
CA ALA A 193 -19.75 -17.61 8.95
C ALA A 193 -19.10 -17.22 10.29
N ARG A 194 -18.30 -18.11 10.90
CA ARG A 194 -17.60 -17.82 12.17
C ARG A 194 -16.64 -16.64 12.07
N MET A 195 -15.90 -16.51 10.96
CA MET A 195 -14.99 -15.40 10.71
C MET A 195 -15.71 -14.05 10.64
N GLN A 196 -16.97 -14.01 10.18
CA GLN A 196 -17.76 -12.78 10.14
C GLN A 196 -18.39 -12.39 11.47
N ILE A 197 -18.53 -13.33 12.41
CA ILE A 197 -19.06 -13.09 13.76
C ILE A 197 -17.95 -12.82 14.79
N ALA A 198 -16.77 -13.44 14.63
CA ALA A 198 -15.68 -13.41 15.62
C ALA A 198 -14.27 -13.50 15.01
N GLY A 199 -14.08 -13.05 13.76
CA GLY A 199 -12.79 -13.14 13.05
C GLY A 199 -11.63 -12.47 13.77
N ASP A 200 -11.88 -11.35 14.44
CA ASP A 200 -10.92 -10.64 15.30
C ASP A 200 -10.36 -11.49 16.45
N HIS A 201 -11.18 -12.39 16.99
CA HIS A 201 -10.80 -13.36 18.01
C HIS A 201 -10.24 -14.67 17.45
N LEU A 202 -10.72 -15.11 16.28
CA LEU A 202 -10.36 -16.40 15.67
C LEU A 202 -9.03 -16.34 14.90
N ARG A 203 -8.81 -15.28 14.10
CA ARG A 203 -7.56 -14.99 13.38
C ARG A 203 -7.16 -13.51 13.58
N PRO A 204 -6.65 -13.14 14.78
CA PRO A 204 -6.29 -11.75 15.08
C PRO A 204 -5.29 -11.16 14.08
N GLY A 205 -5.58 -9.96 13.59
CA GLY A 205 -4.81 -9.27 12.55
C GLY A 205 -5.71 -8.76 11.42
N PHE A 206 -5.11 -8.38 10.29
CA PHE A 206 -5.81 -7.77 9.16
C PHE A 206 -6.94 -8.64 8.60
N GLU A 207 -6.74 -9.95 8.48
CA GLU A 207 -7.76 -10.86 7.95
C GLU A 207 -8.99 -10.96 8.89
N GLY A 208 -8.79 -11.21 10.19
CA GLY A 208 -9.88 -11.30 11.14
C GLY A 208 -10.65 -10.00 11.31
N MET A 209 -9.95 -8.86 11.28
CA MET A 209 -10.56 -7.52 11.30
C MET A 209 -11.33 -7.22 10.00
N SER A 210 -10.82 -7.67 8.85
CA SER A 210 -11.52 -7.56 7.57
C SER A 210 -12.81 -8.38 7.58
N ALA A 211 -12.77 -9.62 8.07
CA ALA A 211 -13.94 -10.51 8.12
C ALA A 211 -15.04 -10.02 9.07
N VAL A 212 -14.69 -9.63 10.30
CA VAL A 212 -15.66 -9.22 11.33
C VAL A 212 -16.36 -7.89 11.02
N ALA A 213 -15.85 -7.13 10.04
CA ALA A 213 -16.49 -5.91 9.54
C ALA A 213 -17.87 -6.16 8.89
N PHE A 214 -18.26 -7.41 8.64
CA PHE A 214 -19.67 -7.80 8.42
C PHE A 214 -20.61 -7.16 9.47
N LEU A 215 -20.24 -7.18 10.75
CA LEU A 215 -21.04 -6.63 11.86
C LEU A 215 -21.14 -5.09 11.84
N THR A 216 -20.43 -4.41 10.96
CA THR A 216 -20.42 -2.94 10.83
C THR A 216 -20.71 -2.43 9.42
N ALA A 217 -20.75 -3.31 8.42
CA ALA A 217 -20.87 -2.98 6.99
C ALA A 217 -22.15 -2.21 6.62
N GLY A 218 -23.27 -2.51 7.28
CA GLY A 218 -24.55 -1.81 7.10
C GLY A 218 -24.59 -0.36 7.55
N LEU A 219 -25.80 0.21 7.68
CA LEU A 219 -26.07 1.63 7.92
C LEU A 219 -25.33 2.22 9.14
N HIS A 220 -24.69 3.38 8.98
CA HIS A 220 -24.02 4.09 10.06
C HIS A 220 -24.63 5.48 10.29
N ASN A 221 -25.32 5.64 11.42
CA ASN A 221 -25.85 6.95 11.82
C ASN A 221 -24.75 7.83 12.43
N THR A 222 -24.20 8.74 11.62
CA THR A 222 -23.26 9.78 12.06
C THR A 222 -23.93 11.02 12.67
N VAL A 223 -25.26 11.10 12.66
CA VAL A 223 -26.09 12.23 13.16
C VAL A 223 -26.51 12.00 14.62
N ILE A 224 -25.55 11.62 15.48
CA ILE A 224 -25.84 11.29 16.88
C ILE A 224 -26.04 12.57 17.71
N GLY A 225 -27.21 12.71 18.32
CA GLY A 225 -27.56 13.85 19.17
C GLY A 225 -26.68 14.03 20.42
N SER A 226 -26.67 15.24 20.96
CA SER A 226 -25.85 15.61 22.13
C SER A 226 -26.36 15.05 23.46
N SER A 227 -27.67 14.85 23.61
CA SER A 227 -28.28 14.35 24.84
C SER A 227 -28.06 12.85 25.05
N GLU A 228 -28.01 12.41 26.31
CA GLU A 228 -27.86 11.00 26.64
C GLU A 228 -29.01 10.15 26.09
N PHE A 229 -30.25 10.66 26.09
CA PHE A 229 -31.40 9.98 25.50
C PHE A 229 -31.17 9.68 24.01
N MET A 230 -30.78 10.69 23.20
CA MET A 230 -30.53 10.48 21.77
C MET A 230 -29.39 9.49 21.50
N ARG A 231 -28.32 9.53 22.31
CA ARG A 231 -27.20 8.58 22.23
C ARG A 231 -27.61 7.15 22.58
N ARG A 232 -28.45 6.98 23.61
CA ARG A 232 -28.99 5.66 24.01
C ARG A 232 -29.94 5.10 22.94
N THR A 233 -30.80 5.92 22.35
CA THR A 233 -31.70 5.52 21.25
C THR A 233 -30.91 5.09 20.02
N ALA A 234 -30.00 5.93 19.49
CA ALA A 234 -29.18 5.60 18.34
C ALA A 234 -28.38 4.30 18.52
N ARG A 235 -27.89 4.02 19.75
CA ARG A 235 -27.21 2.76 20.08
C ARG A 235 -28.16 1.55 20.22
N GLN A 236 -29.44 1.74 20.50
CA GLN A 236 -30.43 0.65 20.43
C GLN A 236 -30.82 0.34 18.98
N ASP A 237 -30.91 1.34 18.13
CA ASP A 237 -31.20 1.14 16.71
C ASP A 237 -30.02 0.51 15.96
N GLU A 238 -28.77 0.90 16.29
CA GLU A 238 -27.57 0.20 15.83
C GLU A 238 -27.52 -1.27 16.30
N LEU A 239 -27.96 -1.57 17.53
CA LEU A 239 -28.01 -2.95 18.02
C LEU A 239 -29.14 -3.77 17.40
N GLU A 240 -30.28 -3.16 17.04
CA GLU A 240 -31.29 -3.84 16.21
C GLU A 240 -30.73 -4.15 14.83
N ASP A 241 -30.11 -3.18 14.16
CA ASP A 241 -29.53 -3.30 12.82
C ASP A 241 -28.57 -4.51 12.72
N ILE A 242 -27.65 -4.64 13.68
CA ILE A 242 -26.69 -5.76 13.75
C ILE A 242 -27.43 -7.07 14.11
N THR A 243 -28.33 -7.06 15.10
CA THR A 243 -29.07 -8.26 15.55
C THR A 243 -29.93 -8.85 14.43
N GLY A 244 -30.65 -7.99 13.69
CA GLY A 244 -31.42 -8.37 12.52
C GLY A 244 -30.55 -8.95 11.41
N THR A 245 -29.44 -8.29 11.09
CA THR A 245 -28.50 -8.77 10.05
C THR A 245 -27.97 -10.17 10.38
N VAL A 246 -27.55 -10.42 11.63
CA VAL A 246 -27.07 -11.74 12.07
C VAL A 246 -28.18 -12.80 11.97
N GLY A 247 -29.39 -12.49 12.44
CA GLY A 247 -30.54 -13.41 12.37
C GLY A 247 -30.96 -13.74 10.94
N GLN A 248 -31.06 -12.73 10.07
CA GLN A 248 -31.46 -12.90 8.67
C GLN A 248 -30.37 -13.60 7.85
N THR A 249 -29.09 -13.29 8.05
CA THR A 249 -27.98 -13.86 7.27
C THR A 249 -27.67 -15.32 7.62
N PHE A 250 -27.62 -15.66 8.92
CA PHE A 250 -27.10 -16.96 9.37
C PHE A 250 -28.17 -17.90 9.93
N LEU A 251 -29.36 -17.40 10.28
CA LEU A 251 -30.49 -18.23 10.74
C LEU A 251 -31.66 -18.23 9.74
N GLY A 252 -31.71 -17.25 8.82
CA GLY A 252 -32.86 -17.04 7.93
C GLY A 252 -34.09 -16.44 8.63
N LEU A 253 -33.96 -15.90 9.85
CA LEU A 253 -35.07 -15.51 10.72
C LEU A 253 -35.17 -13.99 10.92
N THR A 254 -36.38 -13.44 10.83
CA THR A 254 -36.67 -12.00 10.98
C THR A 254 -36.79 -11.56 12.44
N VAL A 255 -35.72 -11.78 13.23
CA VAL A 255 -35.70 -11.55 14.68
C VAL A 255 -36.17 -10.15 15.13
N ASN A 256 -36.08 -9.13 14.27
CA ASN A 256 -36.44 -7.73 14.55
C ASN A 256 -37.85 -7.54 15.14
N CYS A 257 -38.86 -8.30 14.70
CA CYS A 257 -40.21 -8.13 15.26
C CYS A 257 -40.29 -8.52 16.75
N ALA A 258 -39.34 -9.32 17.25
CA ALA A 258 -39.23 -9.65 18.67
C ALA A 258 -38.73 -8.48 19.55
N ARG A 259 -38.30 -7.34 18.95
CA ARG A 259 -37.84 -6.14 19.68
C ARG A 259 -38.91 -5.60 20.65
N CYS A 260 -40.17 -5.53 20.21
CA CYS A 260 -41.24 -4.82 20.93
C CYS A 260 -42.27 -5.71 21.62
N HIS A 261 -42.43 -6.95 21.17
CA HIS A 261 -43.31 -8.00 21.67
C HIS A 261 -42.77 -9.35 21.16
N ASP A 262 -43.21 -10.50 21.67
CA ASP A 262 -42.80 -11.80 21.10
C ASP A 262 -43.09 -11.85 19.58
N HIS A 263 -42.25 -12.54 18.80
CA HIS A 263 -42.31 -12.54 17.33
C HIS A 263 -43.69 -12.97 16.80
N LYS A 264 -44.12 -12.42 15.66
CA LYS A 264 -45.50 -12.59 15.20
C LYS A 264 -45.83 -14.03 14.80
N TYR A 265 -44.91 -14.69 14.10
CA TYR A 265 -45.10 -16.02 13.52
C TYR A 265 -44.18 -17.06 14.16
N ASP A 266 -42.87 -16.91 13.99
CA ASP A 266 -41.84 -17.80 14.55
C ASP A 266 -41.82 -17.82 16.11
N PRO A 267 -41.38 -18.93 16.73
CA PRO A 267 -41.32 -19.09 18.19
C PRO A 267 -40.09 -18.37 18.78
N ILE A 268 -40.09 -17.04 18.73
CA ILE A 268 -38.99 -16.21 19.27
C ILE A 268 -39.58 -15.20 20.26
N SER A 269 -39.29 -15.34 21.54
CA SER A 269 -39.75 -14.39 22.55
C SER A 269 -38.96 -13.07 22.50
N GLN A 270 -39.57 -12.01 23.02
CA GLN A 270 -38.87 -10.72 23.24
C GLN A 270 -37.65 -10.90 24.16
N ARG A 271 -37.73 -11.85 25.10
CA ARG A 271 -36.62 -12.18 26.00
C ARG A 271 -35.41 -12.72 25.21
N GLU A 272 -35.64 -13.63 24.27
CA GLU A 272 -34.58 -14.23 23.46
C GLU A 272 -33.96 -13.24 22.48
N TYR A 273 -34.76 -12.34 21.90
CA TYR A 273 -34.24 -11.20 21.14
C TYR A 273 -33.26 -10.36 21.97
N TYR A 274 -33.62 -9.99 23.20
CA TYR A 274 -32.71 -9.22 24.06
C TYR A 274 -31.51 -10.04 24.57
N GLN A 275 -31.63 -11.37 24.68
CA GLN A 275 -30.48 -12.25 24.94
C GLN A 275 -29.52 -12.26 23.75
N LEU A 276 -30.01 -12.39 22.50
CA LEU A 276 -29.19 -12.31 21.29
C LEU A 276 -28.53 -10.92 21.15
N ALA A 277 -29.29 -9.84 21.26
CA ALA A 277 -28.76 -8.47 21.20
C ALA A 277 -27.74 -8.18 22.31
N SER A 278 -27.79 -8.90 23.45
CA SER A 278 -26.82 -8.76 24.53
C SER A 278 -25.42 -9.29 24.18
N THR A 279 -25.30 -10.29 23.30
CA THR A 279 -23.98 -10.79 22.86
C THR A 279 -23.32 -9.78 21.93
N LEU A 280 -24.11 -9.19 21.03
CA LEU A 280 -23.68 -8.17 20.07
C LEU A 280 -23.46 -6.78 20.71
N ARG A 281 -23.85 -6.59 21.97
CA ARG A 281 -23.72 -5.31 22.71
C ARG A 281 -22.28 -4.75 22.75
N GLY A 282 -21.26 -5.60 22.57
CA GLY A 282 -19.85 -5.21 22.53
C GLY A 282 -19.36 -4.64 21.19
N VAL A 283 -20.11 -4.79 20.08
CA VAL A 283 -19.67 -4.36 18.75
C VAL A 283 -19.78 -2.85 18.61
N TYR A 284 -18.68 -2.13 18.37
CA TYR A 284 -18.70 -0.69 18.13
C TYR A 284 -17.96 -0.35 16.83
N ARG A 285 -18.58 0.49 15.99
CA ARG A 285 -17.92 1.09 14.84
C ARG A 285 -16.79 2.01 15.31
N ARG A 286 -15.57 1.77 14.82
CA ARG A 286 -14.39 2.61 15.00
C ARG A 286 -13.51 2.49 13.76
N GLU A 287 -12.77 3.55 13.44
CA GLU A 287 -11.58 3.40 12.60
C GLU A 287 -10.48 2.75 13.43
N GLN A 288 -9.70 1.87 12.81
CA GLN A 288 -8.59 1.18 13.45
C GLN A 288 -7.50 0.92 12.42
N GLU A 289 -6.27 1.34 12.73
CA GLU A 289 -5.09 0.90 11.99
C GLU A 289 -4.84 -0.58 12.31
N VAL A 290 -4.77 -1.41 11.27
CA VAL A 290 -4.47 -2.83 11.37
C VAL A 290 -3.37 -3.14 10.37
N GLU A 291 -2.27 -3.70 10.84
CA GLU A 291 -1.11 -4.03 10.00
C GLU A 291 -1.46 -5.21 9.07
N ASP A 292 -1.51 -4.96 7.76
CA ASP A 292 -1.61 -6.04 6.78
C ASP A 292 -0.27 -6.76 6.64
N SER A 293 -0.17 -7.88 7.35
CA SER A 293 0.95 -8.82 7.26
C SER A 293 1.14 -9.37 5.84
N THR A 294 0.11 -9.37 5.00
CA THR A 294 0.17 -9.78 3.58
C THR A 294 0.93 -8.75 2.75
N ALA A 295 0.50 -7.49 2.74
CA ALA A 295 1.21 -6.39 2.09
C ALA A 295 2.63 -6.20 2.65
N LEU A 296 2.84 -6.40 3.95
CA LEU A 296 4.19 -6.37 4.54
C LEU A 296 5.07 -7.50 3.99
N ALA A 297 4.57 -8.73 3.93
CA ALA A 297 5.30 -9.86 3.35
C ALA A 297 5.59 -9.67 1.86
N GLN A 298 4.62 -9.15 1.09
CA GLN A 298 4.79 -8.80 -0.32
C GLN A 298 5.84 -7.70 -0.51
N LYS A 299 5.82 -6.65 0.31
CA LYS A 299 6.82 -5.56 0.31
C LYS A 299 8.23 -6.09 0.60
N VAL A 300 8.37 -6.99 1.58
CA VAL A 300 9.66 -7.65 1.90
C VAL A 300 10.13 -8.55 0.74
N ALA A 301 9.23 -9.27 0.09
CA ALA A 301 9.56 -10.10 -1.08
C ALA A 301 9.97 -9.24 -2.30
N ALA A 302 9.27 -8.13 -2.54
CA ALA A 302 9.60 -7.17 -3.58
C ALA A 302 10.97 -6.50 -3.33
N GLY A 303 11.27 -6.11 -2.09
CA GLY A 303 12.57 -5.59 -1.69
C GLY A 303 13.71 -6.55 -2.03
N LYS A 304 13.62 -7.82 -1.58
CA LYS A 304 14.62 -8.86 -1.91
C LYS A 304 14.82 -9.05 -3.42
N ARG A 305 13.75 -8.93 -4.21
CA ARG A 305 13.81 -9.04 -5.68
C ARG A 305 14.46 -7.80 -6.32
N LEU A 306 14.24 -6.61 -5.77
CA LEU A 306 14.96 -5.40 -6.17
C LEU A 306 16.46 -5.53 -5.85
N ASP A 307 16.83 -6.00 -4.65
CA ASP A 307 18.23 -6.21 -4.26
C ASP A 307 18.96 -7.18 -5.22
N GLU A 308 18.31 -8.29 -5.60
CA GLU A 308 18.86 -9.26 -6.57
C GLU A 308 19.06 -8.62 -7.96
N ILE A 309 18.09 -7.85 -8.44
CA ILE A 309 18.16 -7.18 -9.74
C ILE A 309 19.25 -6.10 -9.73
N SER A 310 19.30 -5.25 -8.71
CA SER A 310 20.33 -4.20 -8.56
C SER A 310 21.75 -4.79 -8.51
N LYS A 311 21.95 -5.92 -7.81
CA LYS A 311 23.22 -6.64 -7.81
C LYS A 311 23.62 -7.14 -9.21
N ARG A 312 22.68 -7.71 -9.95
CA ARG A 312 22.90 -8.19 -11.33
C ARG A 312 23.19 -7.04 -12.30
N VAL A 313 22.58 -5.87 -12.11
CA VAL A 313 22.91 -4.65 -12.88
C VAL A 313 24.35 -4.22 -12.58
N GLY A 314 24.75 -4.12 -11.30
CA GLY A 314 26.13 -3.78 -10.91
C GLY A 314 27.20 -4.74 -11.47
N GLU A 315 26.90 -6.04 -11.52
CA GLU A 315 27.76 -7.05 -12.15
C GLU A 315 27.93 -6.81 -13.68
N ILE A 316 26.83 -6.51 -14.39
CA ILE A 316 26.84 -6.19 -15.83
C ILE A 316 27.59 -4.88 -16.10
N GLU A 317 27.34 -3.84 -15.29
CA GLU A 317 28.05 -2.57 -15.41
C GLU A 317 29.55 -2.73 -15.22
N LYS A 318 29.99 -3.48 -14.20
CA LYS A 318 31.39 -3.77 -13.95
C LYS A 318 32.06 -4.42 -15.16
N MET A 319 31.43 -5.45 -15.74
CA MET A 319 31.91 -6.07 -16.99
C MET A 319 32.00 -5.07 -18.16
N GLY A 320 31.09 -4.09 -18.20
CA GLY A 320 31.15 -2.96 -19.12
C GLY A 320 32.36 -2.05 -18.88
N ARG A 321 32.58 -1.62 -17.63
CA ARG A 321 33.70 -0.75 -17.23
C ARG A 321 35.06 -1.40 -17.50
N GLU A 322 35.23 -2.68 -17.14
CA GLU A 322 36.47 -3.44 -17.41
C GLU A 322 36.80 -3.51 -18.91
N ARG A 323 35.80 -3.76 -19.78
CA ARG A 323 35.98 -3.76 -21.24
C ARG A 323 36.35 -2.38 -21.82
N VAL A 324 35.81 -1.31 -21.26
CA VAL A 324 36.13 0.07 -21.69
C VAL A 324 37.53 0.48 -21.24
N LEU A 325 37.92 0.14 -20.01
CA LEU A 325 39.27 0.40 -19.49
C LEU A 325 40.33 -0.38 -20.27
N PHE A 326 40.11 -1.66 -20.54
CA PHE A 326 41.00 -2.48 -21.37
C PHE A 326 41.19 -1.87 -22.77
N ARG A 327 40.11 -1.39 -23.41
CA ARG A 327 40.20 -0.74 -24.72
C ARG A 327 41.00 0.57 -24.68
N ARG A 328 40.90 1.35 -23.60
CA ARG A 328 41.70 2.59 -23.41
C ARG A 328 43.17 2.32 -23.13
N ALA A 329 43.50 1.21 -22.47
CA ALA A 329 44.89 0.80 -22.24
C ALA A 329 45.60 0.30 -23.51
N GLY A 330 44.85 -0.06 -24.56
CA GLY A 330 45.37 -0.55 -25.83
C GLY A 330 45.42 0.48 -26.97
N SER A 331 45.12 1.76 -26.72
CA SER A 331 45.25 2.84 -27.70
C SER A 331 46.52 3.64 -27.48
N GLU A 332 47.34 3.80 -28.52
CA GLU A 332 48.56 4.61 -28.50
C GLU A 332 48.29 6.08 -28.13
N GLU A 333 49.33 6.78 -27.64
CA GLU A 333 49.23 8.15 -27.15
C GLU A 333 48.91 9.16 -28.27
N VAL A 334 47.62 9.39 -28.50
CA VAL A 334 47.16 10.66 -29.09
C VAL A 334 47.64 11.77 -28.15
N THR A 335 48.42 12.72 -28.69
CA THR A 335 48.99 13.85 -27.92
C THR A 335 47.87 14.72 -27.34
N ALA A 336 47.41 14.38 -26.15
CA ALA A 336 46.38 15.11 -25.44
C ALA A 336 46.88 16.52 -25.10
N PRO A 337 46.01 17.55 -25.12
CA PRO A 337 46.36 18.83 -24.51
C PRO A 337 46.70 18.59 -23.03
N VAL A 338 47.62 19.40 -22.50
CA VAL A 338 47.93 19.38 -21.05
C VAL A 338 46.71 19.92 -20.30
N LEU A 339 45.81 18.99 -19.95
CA LEU A 339 44.70 19.26 -19.06
C LEU A 339 45.27 19.65 -17.68
N PRO A 340 44.64 20.58 -16.97
CA PRO A 340 45.02 20.85 -15.59
C PRO A 340 44.85 19.58 -14.74
N GLN A 341 45.59 19.48 -13.64
CA GLN A 341 45.46 18.40 -12.65
C GLN A 341 44.37 18.73 -11.61
N PRO A 342 43.41 17.85 -11.31
CA PRO A 342 42.46 18.07 -10.23
C PRO A 342 43.18 18.02 -8.88
N LEU A 343 42.76 18.87 -7.94
CA LEU A 343 43.26 18.81 -6.57
C LEU A 343 42.67 17.61 -5.83
N ALA A 344 41.43 17.22 -6.17
CA ALA A 344 40.75 16.09 -5.60
C ALA A 344 39.77 15.43 -6.58
N ARG A 345 39.64 14.10 -6.49
CA ARG A 345 38.76 13.30 -7.34
C ARG A 345 38.16 12.14 -6.55
N TRP A 346 36.84 12.01 -6.60
CA TRP A 346 36.11 10.87 -6.03
C TRP A 346 35.53 10.08 -7.18
N GLU A 347 35.94 8.82 -7.30
CA GLU A 347 35.40 7.93 -8.32
C GLU A 347 34.12 7.26 -7.83
N PHE A 348 34.07 6.97 -6.51
CA PHE A 348 33.07 6.16 -5.80
C PHE A 348 33.11 4.67 -6.14
N GLU A 349 34.25 4.17 -6.62
CA GLU A 349 34.53 2.73 -6.80
C GLU A 349 34.90 2.10 -5.44
N GLY A 350 33.89 1.87 -4.60
CA GLY A 350 33.98 1.11 -3.35
C GLY A 350 34.21 1.92 -2.06
N ASP A 351 34.72 3.15 -2.13
CA ASP A 351 34.77 4.05 -0.96
C ASP A 351 34.60 5.55 -1.31
N LEU A 352 34.62 6.38 -0.26
CA LEU A 352 34.45 7.84 -0.33
C LEU A 352 35.79 8.61 -0.36
N LYS A 353 36.94 7.96 -0.58
CA LYS A 353 38.22 8.67 -0.57
C LYS A 353 38.38 9.53 -1.81
N ASP A 354 39.02 10.67 -1.59
CA ASP A 354 39.71 11.42 -2.63
C ASP A 354 40.92 10.58 -3.09
N GLY A 355 41.00 10.30 -4.39
CA GLY A 355 42.04 9.48 -5.02
C GLY A 355 43.25 10.29 -5.53
N LEU A 356 43.31 11.60 -5.29
CA LEU A 356 44.44 12.46 -5.68
C LEU A 356 45.05 13.20 -4.47
N GLY A 357 44.22 13.61 -3.51
CA GLY A 357 44.63 14.35 -2.33
C GLY A 357 44.09 13.80 -1.01
N GLY A 358 44.07 14.66 0.01
CA GLY A 358 43.62 14.31 1.36
C GLY A 358 42.13 14.55 1.63
N LEU A 359 41.30 14.80 0.61
CA LEU A 359 39.93 15.28 0.80
C LEU A 359 38.91 14.15 1.01
N HIS A 360 39.27 13.18 1.84
CA HIS A 360 38.48 11.97 2.00
C HIS A 360 37.06 12.30 2.47
N GLY A 361 36.06 11.76 1.77
CA GLY A 361 34.65 11.92 2.03
C GLY A 361 34.19 11.12 3.24
N LYS A 362 33.25 11.69 3.99
CA LYS A 362 32.57 11.05 5.12
C LYS A 362 31.06 11.10 4.90
N ALA A 363 30.43 9.93 4.92
CA ALA A 363 28.98 9.79 4.89
C ALA A 363 28.33 10.42 6.12
N MET A 364 27.16 11.02 5.90
CA MET A 364 26.24 11.57 6.89
C MET A 364 24.83 11.12 6.49
N GLY A 365 24.02 10.64 7.44
CA GLY A 365 22.76 9.95 7.12
C GLY A 365 22.99 8.70 6.28
N ASP A 366 22.02 8.34 5.44
CA ASP A 366 22.02 7.09 4.66
C ASP A 366 22.81 7.17 3.33
N ALA A 367 23.68 8.18 3.20
CA ALA A 367 24.59 8.33 2.07
C ALA A 367 25.62 7.18 2.04
N ARG A 368 25.68 6.47 0.92
CA ARG A 368 26.49 5.24 0.78
C ARG A 368 27.12 5.11 -0.60
N VAL A 369 28.15 4.29 -0.70
CA VAL A 369 28.75 3.93 -1.98
C VAL A 369 28.17 2.60 -2.44
N GLU A 370 27.62 2.58 -3.66
CA GLU A 370 26.95 1.42 -4.23
C GLU A 370 27.23 1.38 -5.75
N ASN A 371 27.57 0.20 -6.28
CA ASN A 371 27.81 -0.07 -7.72
C ASN A 371 28.82 0.84 -8.46
N GLY A 372 29.60 1.68 -7.78
CA GLY A 372 30.53 2.66 -8.38
C GLY A 372 30.04 4.11 -8.30
N ALA A 373 28.95 4.37 -7.58
CA ALA A 373 28.34 5.68 -7.39
C ALA A 373 28.16 6.00 -5.89
N LEU A 374 28.01 7.30 -5.59
CA LEU A 374 27.45 7.78 -4.33
C LEU A 374 25.93 7.79 -4.47
N VAL A 375 25.23 6.99 -3.67
CA VAL A 375 23.76 6.93 -3.60
C VAL A 375 23.27 7.72 -2.39
N LEU A 376 22.17 8.44 -2.59
CA LEU A 376 21.53 9.35 -1.64
C LEU A 376 20.04 8.98 -1.49
N ASP A 377 19.35 9.57 -0.53
CA ASP A 377 17.95 9.28 -0.18
C ASP A 377 17.01 10.50 -0.33
N GLY A 378 17.52 11.66 -0.78
CA GLY A 378 16.78 12.92 -0.82
C GLY A 378 16.37 13.50 0.54
N SER A 379 16.76 12.89 1.66
CA SER A 379 16.18 13.18 2.98
C SER A 379 17.22 13.42 4.07
N SER A 380 18.21 12.53 4.19
CA SER A 380 19.18 12.46 5.29
C SER A 380 20.62 12.34 4.79
N GLY A 381 20.81 11.71 3.63
CA GLY A 381 22.07 11.34 3.03
C GLY A 381 22.78 12.54 2.42
N PHE A 382 23.99 12.82 2.90
CA PHE A 382 24.96 13.64 2.19
C PHE A 382 26.38 13.19 2.54
N VAL A 383 27.36 13.59 1.73
CA VAL A 383 28.78 13.41 2.06
C VAL A 383 29.38 14.77 2.38
N LYS A 384 30.13 14.84 3.47
CA LYS A 384 31.00 15.96 3.81
C LYS A 384 32.44 15.48 3.69
N THR A 385 33.29 16.19 2.94
CA THR A 385 34.72 15.85 2.98
C THR A 385 35.33 16.23 4.31
N GLU A 386 36.45 15.58 4.65
CA GLU A 386 37.42 16.22 5.51
C GLU A 386 37.64 17.63 5.00
N PRO A 387 37.69 18.62 5.90
CA PRO A 387 38.25 19.86 5.49
C PRO A 387 39.78 19.65 5.40
N LEU A 388 40.24 19.32 4.19
CA LEU A 388 40.91 20.32 3.37
C LEU A 388 42.45 20.67 3.69
N ALA A 389 43.26 21.38 2.84
CA ALA A 389 44.69 21.90 2.97
C ALA A 389 45.23 22.92 1.85
N GLY A 390 45.08 24.28 1.95
CA GLY A 390 45.49 25.33 0.94
C GLY A 390 44.70 26.69 1.01
N ASP A 391 44.58 27.53 -0.07
CA ASP A 391 43.54 28.60 -0.27
C ASP A 391 42.72 28.52 -1.61
N VAL A 392 41.47 29.02 -1.68
CA VAL A 392 40.61 29.08 -2.92
C VAL A 392 40.32 30.49 -3.40
N THR A 393 40.27 30.70 -4.72
CA THR A 393 39.57 31.85 -5.33
C THR A 393 38.91 31.45 -6.65
N GLU A 394 39.70 31.14 -7.69
CA GLU A 394 39.20 30.56 -8.95
C GLU A 394 38.73 29.12 -8.74
N LYS A 395 37.69 28.67 -9.46
CA LYS A 395 37.19 27.30 -9.30
C LYS A 395 36.38 26.69 -10.43
N THR A 396 36.61 25.41 -10.72
CA THR A 396 35.70 24.51 -11.44
C THR A 396 35.05 23.50 -10.49
N LEU A 397 33.72 23.45 -10.42
CA LEU A 397 32.97 22.33 -9.82
C LEU A 397 32.63 21.35 -10.96
N GLU A 398 32.81 20.04 -10.77
CA GLU A 398 32.53 19.02 -11.82
C GLU A 398 31.91 17.74 -11.23
N ALA A 399 30.79 17.29 -11.80
CA ALA A 399 30.14 16.04 -11.41
C ALA A 399 29.53 15.28 -12.60
N TRP A 400 29.50 13.96 -12.49
CA TRP A 400 28.53 13.11 -13.19
C TRP A 400 27.40 12.77 -12.22
N VAL A 401 26.16 13.03 -12.62
CA VAL A 401 24.98 12.92 -11.77
C VAL A 401 23.80 12.31 -12.52
N GLN A 402 23.17 11.33 -11.91
CA GLN A 402 21.81 10.91 -12.22
C GLN A 402 20.92 11.33 -11.04
N LEU A 403 19.67 11.67 -11.31
CA LEU A 403 18.64 12.05 -10.34
C LEU A 403 17.58 10.96 -10.33
N GLU A 404 16.86 10.76 -9.21
CA GLU A 404 15.66 9.92 -9.21
C GLU A 404 14.52 10.62 -9.98
N THR A 405 14.44 11.95 -9.87
CA THR A 405 13.37 12.76 -10.46
C THR A 405 13.82 14.16 -10.86
N LEU A 406 13.24 14.66 -11.95
CA LEU A 406 13.44 16.03 -12.44
C LEU A 406 12.65 17.07 -11.63
N GLU A 407 11.69 16.65 -10.81
CA GLU A 407 10.75 17.57 -10.15
C GLU A 407 11.17 17.96 -8.72
N GLN A 408 12.36 17.53 -8.30
CA GLN A 408 13.03 18.01 -7.08
C GLN A 408 13.45 19.48 -7.18
N LYS A 409 13.61 20.15 -6.03
CA LYS A 409 13.79 21.61 -5.96
C LYS A 409 14.94 21.99 -5.03
N GLY A 410 16.00 22.56 -5.60
CA GLY A 410 17.14 23.05 -4.83
C GLY A 410 18.13 21.99 -4.36
N GLY A 411 18.10 20.78 -4.92
CA GLY A 411 19.05 19.71 -4.60
C GLY A 411 20.47 20.06 -5.05
N GLY A 412 21.44 19.95 -4.15
CA GLY A 412 22.86 20.24 -4.43
C GLY A 412 23.66 19.00 -4.79
N VAL A 413 24.24 18.98 -6.00
CA VAL A 413 25.08 17.86 -6.46
C VAL A 413 26.46 17.90 -5.79
N ILE A 414 27.12 19.06 -5.90
CA ILE A 414 28.46 19.31 -5.38
C ILE A 414 28.58 20.79 -4.99
N GLY A 415 28.86 21.05 -3.72
CA GLY A 415 29.09 22.38 -3.19
C GLY A 415 30.47 22.52 -2.56
N LEU A 416 31.12 23.68 -2.78
CA LEU A 416 32.17 24.19 -1.91
C LEU A 416 31.53 25.21 -0.97
N GLN A 417 31.64 25.00 0.34
CA GLN A 417 31.00 25.86 1.32
C GLN A 417 31.88 26.16 2.53
N SER A 418 31.62 27.32 3.13
CA SER A 418 32.07 27.68 4.48
C SER A 418 31.69 26.61 5.54
N ASN A 419 32.41 26.58 6.66
CA ASN A 419 32.26 25.52 7.66
C ASN A 419 30.90 25.44 8.37
N ASP A 420 30.17 26.57 8.45
CA ASP A 420 28.78 26.66 8.90
C ASP A 420 27.76 26.46 7.76
N GLY A 421 28.21 26.59 6.50
CA GLY A 421 27.39 26.53 5.29
C GLY A 421 26.62 27.83 4.99
N ALA A 422 27.02 28.96 5.58
CA ALA A 422 26.36 30.26 5.33
C ALA A 422 26.71 30.85 3.95
N THR A 423 27.98 30.72 3.56
CA THR A 423 28.53 31.10 2.24
C THR A 423 28.89 29.85 1.45
N PHE A 424 28.40 29.71 0.22
CA PHE A 424 28.63 28.53 -0.62
C PHE A 424 28.58 28.85 -2.12
N ASP A 425 29.21 27.99 -2.92
CA ASP A 425 29.08 27.90 -4.37
C ASP A 425 28.85 26.43 -4.73
N SER A 426 27.77 26.12 -5.45
CA SER A 426 27.32 24.74 -5.67
C SER A 426 26.73 24.53 -7.05
N ILE A 427 26.87 23.32 -7.60
CA ILE A 427 26.03 22.85 -8.70
C ILE A 427 24.68 22.44 -8.10
N VAL A 428 23.64 23.20 -8.39
CA VAL A 428 22.30 23.01 -7.84
C VAL A 428 21.29 22.81 -8.96
N PHE A 429 20.30 21.96 -8.71
CA PHE A 429 19.22 21.65 -9.65
C PHE A 429 17.87 22.18 -9.16
N GLY A 430 17.06 22.75 -10.06
CA GLY A 430 15.65 23.06 -9.80
C GLY A 430 15.39 24.19 -8.78
N GLU A 431 16.38 25.02 -8.45
CA GLU A 431 16.29 25.96 -7.31
C GLU A 431 15.49 27.23 -7.60
N ARG A 432 15.94 28.07 -8.55
CA ARG A 432 15.23 29.29 -8.99
C ARG A 432 14.33 29.06 -10.21
N THR A 433 14.58 27.99 -10.94
CA THR A 433 13.85 27.62 -12.16
C THR A 433 13.72 26.11 -12.15
N ALA A 434 12.49 25.61 -12.27
CA ALA A 434 12.23 24.17 -12.28
C ALA A 434 13.02 23.49 -13.41
N ARG A 435 13.59 22.33 -13.11
CA ARG A 435 14.35 21.50 -14.07
C ARG A 435 15.60 22.17 -14.68
N ALA A 436 16.11 23.25 -14.11
CA ALA A 436 17.31 23.94 -14.60
C ALA A 436 18.56 23.63 -13.75
N TRP A 437 19.72 23.59 -14.40
CA TRP A 437 21.04 23.52 -13.74
C TRP A 437 21.56 24.93 -13.43
N MET A 438 22.10 25.16 -12.23
CA MET A 438 22.60 26.48 -11.87
C MET A 438 23.74 26.50 -10.87
N ALA A 439 24.50 27.61 -10.92
CA ALA A 439 25.44 27.99 -9.88
C ALA A 439 24.65 28.49 -8.66
N GLY A 440 24.33 27.60 -7.73
CA GLY A 440 23.69 27.97 -6.47
C GLY A 440 24.67 28.73 -5.58
N SER A 441 24.17 29.75 -4.88
CA SER A 441 24.97 30.61 -4.01
C SER A 441 24.16 31.21 -2.87
N ASN A 442 24.84 31.66 -1.82
CA ASN A 442 24.22 32.33 -0.68
C ASN A 442 23.35 33.52 -1.14
N ARG A 443 22.07 33.53 -0.75
CA ARG A 443 21.07 34.54 -1.13
C ARG A 443 20.96 34.82 -2.64
N PHE A 444 21.36 33.86 -3.48
CA PHE A 444 21.42 33.97 -4.95
C PHE A 444 22.38 35.04 -5.49
N GLU A 445 23.33 35.53 -4.68
CA GLU A 445 24.25 36.64 -5.02
C GLU A 445 25.10 36.40 -6.29
N ARG A 446 25.29 35.14 -6.67
CA ARG A 446 26.05 34.69 -7.84
C ARG A 446 25.24 33.72 -8.72
N SER A 447 23.90 33.77 -8.64
CA SER A 447 23.00 32.75 -9.19
C SER A 447 22.05 33.32 -10.25
N GLU A 448 22.59 33.65 -11.42
CA GLU A 448 21.83 34.17 -12.56
C GLU A 448 21.25 33.06 -13.47
N VAL A 449 20.23 33.39 -14.25
CA VAL A 449 19.47 32.45 -15.09
C VAL A 449 19.39 33.02 -16.52
N HIS A 450 20.17 32.48 -17.46
CA HIS A 450 20.33 33.03 -18.81
C HIS A 450 19.83 32.09 -19.91
N GLY A 451 18.65 31.49 -19.70
CA GLY A 451 17.95 30.72 -20.73
C GLY A 451 18.41 29.27 -20.92
N GLY A 452 19.17 28.71 -19.97
CA GLY A 452 19.56 27.29 -20.00
C GLY A 452 18.37 26.35 -20.13
N ALA A 453 18.48 25.37 -21.03
CA ALA A 453 17.36 24.50 -21.40
C ALA A 453 16.90 23.60 -20.21
N PRO A 454 15.59 23.38 -20.03
CA PRO A 454 15.08 22.43 -19.04
C PRO A 454 15.63 21.01 -19.27
N GLU A 455 16.13 20.40 -18.20
CA GLU A 455 16.65 19.04 -18.21
C GLU A 455 15.52 18.03 -18.46
N GLN A 456 15.88 16.93 -19.12
CA GLN A 456 14.98 15.90 -19.65
C GLN A 456 15.55 14.49 -19.49
N GLU A 457 16.87 14.33 -19.40
CA GLU A 457 17.55 13.03 -19.45
C GLU A 457 18.18 12.61 -18.12
N ALA A 458 18.42 13.54 -17.19
CA ALA A 458 19.11 13.26 -15.92
C ALA A 458 18.39 12.27 -15.00
N HIS A 459 17.12 11.91 -15.25
CA HIS A 459 16.41 10.84 -14.53
C HIS A 459 16.50 9.47 -15.20
N LYS A 460 17.04 9.40 -16.42
CA LYS A 460 17.17 8.18 -17.23
C LYS A 460 18.62 7.68 -17.30
N THR A 461 19.57 8.61 -17.15
CA THR A 461 21.01 8.35 -17.30
C THR A 461 21.81 9.47 -16.65
N ALA A 462 23.06 9.18 -16.26
CA ALA A 462 23.96 10.16 -15.69
C ALA A 462 24.36 11.24 -16.72
N VAL A 463 24.10 12.50 -16.39
CA VAL A 463 24.58 13.67 -17.13
C VAL A 463 25.85 14.23 -16.49
N HIS A 464 26.71 14.84 -17.31
CA HIS A 464 27.88 15.57 -16.85
C HIS A 464 27.53 17.05 -16.70
N VAL A 465 27.85 17.64 -15.55
CA VAL A 465 27.62 19.05 -15.26
C VAL A 465 28.91 19.65 -14.68
N ALA A 466 29.30 20.82 -15.19
CA ALA A 466 30.44 21.56 -14.66
C ALA A 466 30.14 23.07 -14.59
N ILE A 467 30.70 23.75 -13.59
CA ILE A 467 30.58 25.20 -13.42
C ILE A 467 31.96 25.79 -13.13
N VAL A 468 32.40 26.69 -13.99
CA VAL A 468 33.70 27.38 -13.91
C VAL A 468 33.48 28.81 -13.39
N TYR A 469 34.30 29.24 -12.45
CA TYR A 469 34.34 30.54 -11.80
C TYR A 469 35.77 31.10 -11.96
N GLN A 470 35.94 32.11 -12.80
CA GLN A 470 37.24 32.69 -13.17
C GLN A 470 37.59 33.90 -12.29
N SER A 471 38.88 34.24 -12.16
CA SER A 471 39.40 35.34 -11.32
C SER A 471 38.80 36.72 -11.62
N ASP A 472 38.36 36.95 -12.85
CA ASP A 472 37.67 38.18 -13.29
C ASP A 472 36.17 38.23 -12.91
N GLY A 473 35.68 37.23 -12.17
CA GLY A 473 34.28 37.08 -11.77
C GLY A 473 33.39 36.38 -12.79
N THR A 474 33.93 35.92 -13.92
CA THR A 474 33.15 35.23 -14.97
C THR A 474 32.74 33.83 -14.51
N ILE A 475 31.46 33.52 -14.62
CA ILE A 475 30.86 32.21 -14.31
C ILE A 475 30.31 31.61 -15.61
N THR A 476 30.72 30.38 -15.91
CA THR A 476 30.26 29.61 -17.09
C THR A 476 29.77 28.23 -16.68
N ARG A 477 28.61 27.81 -17.19
CA ARG A 477 28.00 26.50 -16.95
C ARG A 477 28.14 25.59 -18.17
N TYR A 478 28.37 24.31 -17.94
CA TYR A 478 28.47 23.28 -18.98
C TYR A 478 27.61 22.07 -18.65
N ARG A 479 27.03 21.45 -19.68
CA ARG A 479 26.25 20.20 -19.61
C ARG A 479 26.71 19.27 -20.74
N ASN A 480 27.19 18.08 -20.41
CA ASN A 480 27.82 17.12 -21.34
C ASN A 480 28.93 17.77 -22.21
N GLY A 481 29.78 18.59 -21.58
CA GLY A 481 30.90 19.29 -22.24
C GLY A 481 30.52 20.50 -23.10
N LEU A 482 29.24 20.72 -23.40
CA LEU A 482 28.75 21.89 -24.13
C LEU A 482 28.36 23.03 -23.16
N PRO A 483 28.49 24.31 -23.54
CA PRO A 483 27.94 25.42 -22.75
C PRO A 483 26.44 25.21 -22.51
N TYR A 484 26.00 25.34 -21.25
CA TYR A 484 24.61 25.12 -20.86
C TYR A 484 23.75 26.37 -21.08
N ASP A 485 24.31 27.55 -20.80
CA ASP A 485 23.73 28.86 -21.08
C ASP A 485 24.82 29.94 -21.19
N GLN A 486 24.41 31.21 -21.31
CA GLN A 486 25.35 32.32 -21.51
C GLN A 486 26.17 32.61 -20.23
N SER A 487 27.49 32.70 -20.38
CA SER A 487 28.41 33.15 -19.33
C SER A 487 28.08 34.57 -18.85
N TYR A 488 28.20 34.79 -17.55
CA TYR A 488 27.91 36.07 -16.89
C TYR A 488 29.01 36.42 -15.88
N ARG A 489 29.04 37.66 -15.38
CA ARG A 489 30.02 38.08 -14.36
C ARG A 489 29.31 38.46 -13.07
N SER A 490 29.80 37.94 -11.95
CA SER A 490 29.38 38.35 -10.60
C SER A 490 30.61 38.48 -9.69
N LYS A 491 30.40 38.79 -8.40
CA LYS A 491 31.47 38.85 -7.41
C LYS A 491 32.11 37.48 -7.25
N ILE A 492 33.43 37.41 -7.28
CA ILE A 492 34.15 36.17 -6.96
C ILE A 492 34.08 35.88 -5.45
N GLN A 493 33.95 34.60 -5.11
CA GLN A 493 33.94 34.12 -3.72
C GLN A 493 35.15 33.21 -3.47
N SER A 494 36.07 33.73 -2.65
CA SER A 494 37.24 33.02 -2.13
C SER A 494 36.89 32.23 -0.88
N TYR A 495 37.64 31.17 -0.59
CA TYR A 495 37.50 30.38 0.63
C TYR A 495 38.89 30.14 1.22
N ALA A 496 39.10 30.60 2.45
CA ALA A 496 40.42 30.60 3.08
C ALA A 496 40.79 29.23 3.69
N HIS A 497 42.09 29.03 3.91
CA HIS A 497 42.68 27.88 4.61
C HIS A 497 41.90 27.53 5.88
N GLY A 498 41.09 26.50 5.74
CA GLY A 498 40.35 25.89 6.84
C GLY A 498 38.99 26.44 7.18
N GLN A 499 38.51 27.45 6.47
CA GLN A 499 37.18 28.01 6.73
C GLN A 499 36.08 27.38 5.89
N ALA A 500 36.41 26.36 5.09
CA ALA A 500 35.53 25.72 4.12
C ALA A 500 35.78 24.21 3.94
N HIS A 501 34.80 23.52 3.37
CA HIS A 501 34.79 22.10 2.99
C HIS A 501 33.86 21.83 1.80
N LEU A 502 33.96 20.63 1.23
CA LEU A 502 33.05 20.18 0.17
C LEU A 502 31.86 19.44 0.78
N VAL A 503 30.73 19.52 0.10
CA VAL A 503 29.58 18.64 0.28
C VAL A 503 29.12 18.04 -1.05
N PHE A 504 28.67 16.78 -1.00
CA PHE A 504 27.98 16.11 -2.10
C PHE A 504 26.58 15.70 -1.63
N GLY A 505 25.56 15.93 -2.46
CA GLY A 505 24.17 15.61 -2.10
C GLY A 505 23.47 16.65 -1.21
N LEU A 506 24.10 17.79 -0.92
CA LEU A 506 23.52 18.86 -0.10
C LEU A 506 23.79 20.22 -0.76
N ARG A 507 22.77 21.07 -0.86
CA ARG A 507 22.88 22.44 -1.41
C ARG A 507 23.90 23.28 -0.64
N HIS A 508 23.69 23.39 0.68
CA HIS A 508 24.58 23.98 1.67
C HIS A 508 24.07 23.65 3.09
N GLY A 509 24.88 23.94 4.11
CA GLY A 509 24.57 23.78 5.53
C GLY A 509 25.31 22.62 6.20
N THR A 510 24.99 22.38 7.48
CA THR A 510 25.60 21.34 8.32
C THR A 510 24.66 20.19 8.67
N LYS A 511 23.43 20.22 8.17
CA LYS A 511 22.36 19.23 8.37
C LYS A 511 21.55 19.06 7.08
N PRO A 512 20.87 17.92 6.88
CA PRO A 512 19.92 17.73 5.77
C PRO A 512 18.73 18.69 5.86
N GLY A 513 18.02 18.86 4.74
CA GLY A 513 16.82 19.68 4.67
C GLY A 513 16.25 19.75 3.25
N ALA A 514 15.44 20.76 2.93
CA ALA A 514 14.79 20.94 1.62
C ALA A 514 15.74 21.31 0.45
N GLY A 515 17.03 20.95 0.55
CA GLY A 515 18.04 21.06 -0.50
C GLY A 515 19.00 19.86 -0.53
N THR A 516 18.62 18.74 0.10
CA THR A 516 19.25 17.43 -0.12
C THR A 516 18.93 16.97 -1.56
N LEU A 517 19.88 16.32 -2.24
CA LEU A 517 19.68 15.79 -3.60
C LEU A 517 19.02 14.39 -3.54
N LEU A 518 18.10 14.13 -4.46
CA LEU A 518 17.49 12.82 -4.72
C LEU A 518 17.90 12.28 -6.10
#